data_AF-A0A484GL42-F1
#
_entry.id   AF-A0A484GL42-F1
#
_cell.length_a   1.000
_cell.length_b   1.000
_cell.length_c   1.000
_cell.angle_alpha   90.00
_cell.angle_beta   90.00
_cell.angle_gamma   90.00
#
_symmetry.space_group_name_H-M   'P 1'
#
loop_
_entity.id
_entity.type
_entity.pdbx_description
1 polymer ?
#
loop_
_entity_poly.entity_id
_entity_poly.type
_entity_poly.pdbx_seq_one_letter_code
_entity_poly.pdbx_strand_id
1 'polypeptide(L)'
;PQGEESLRILVGTEGDSPLQMDINTTETEASEPWDYVVVADHCTQRNPRQVQRQQQFPEELERKGFCYRAREDQAKVFFGIRADNRVFDRYRRLLMEPEATAPRGELARPTSIPATTRIQIVNFVLNSKMAAGDTLQDLVKDGVFEAVFPLHKVSGGPAGKGPEGRT
;
A
#
# COMPACT_ATOMS: atom_id res chain seq x y z
N PRO A 1 45.80 -1.84 60.91
CA PRO A 1 45.04 -3.05 61.34
C PRO A 1 43.52 -2.80 61.15
N GLN A 2 42.91 -3.19 60.04
CA GLN A 2 42.45 -4.55 59.65
C GLN A 2 41.19 -4.99 60.41
N GLY A 3 40.14 -5.41 59.65
CA GLY A 3 38.90 -6.08 60.09
C GLY A 3 37.65 -5.23 59.81
N GLU A 4 36.84 -5.48 58.77
CA GLU A 4 35.73 -6.48 58.72
C GLU A 4 34.65 -6.16 59.77
N GLU A 5 33.34 -6.09 59.57
CA GLU A 5 32.38 -6.33 58.50
C GLU A 5 30.99 -6.07 59.13
N SER A 6 29.91 -6.20 58.34
CA SER A 6 28.51 -6.45 58.75
C SER A 6 27.50 -5.37 58.35
N LEU A 7 27.05 -5.51 57.11
CA LEU A 7 25.86 -4.90 56.54
C LEU A 7 24.61 -5.55 57.19
N ARG A 8 23.72 -4.74 57.75
CA ARG A 8 22.42 -5.18 58.26
C ARG A 8 21.34 -4.77 57.27
N ILE A 9 20.71 -5.79 56.72
CA ILE A 9 19.65 -5.82 55.72
C ILE A 9 18.42 -5.05 56.22
N LEU A 10 17.95 -4.08 55.44
CA LEU A 10 16.61 -3.52 55.58
C LEU A 10 15.75 -4.08 54.43
N VAL A 11 14.82 -4.96 54.79
CA VAL A 11 13.72 -5.45 53.95
C VAL A 11 12.88 -4.25 53.52
N GLY A 12 12.88 -3.98 52.22
CA GLY A 12 12.00 -3.02 51.54
C GLY A 12 11.21 -3.77 50.50
N THR A 13 9.90 -3.83 50.74
CA THR A 13 8.86 -4.59 50.06
C THR A 13 8.94 -4.53 48.54
N GLU A 14 9.13 -5.71 47.96
CA GLU A 14 9.03 -6.02 46.54
C GLU A 14 7.57 -5.87 46.10
N GLY A 15 7.35 -4.88 45.24
CA GLY A 15 6.06 -4.52 44.65
C GLY A 15 6.28 -3.55 43.50
N ASP A 16 7.34 -3.80 42.73
CA ASP A 16 7.54 -3.18 41.43
C ASP A 16 6.55 -3.86 40.48
N SER A 17 5.37 -3.27 40.34
CA SER A 17 4.46 -3.60 39.25
C SER A 17 5.08 -3.01 37.98
N PRO A 18 5.69 -3.80 37.08
CA PRO A 18 5.92 -3.27 35.75
C PRO A 18 4.54 -2.92 35.20
N LEU A 19 4.38 -1.66 34.80
CA LEU A 19 3.24 -1.21 34.01
C LEU A 19 3.13 -2.17 32.82
N GLN A 20 2.20 -3.11 32.93
CA GLN A 20 1.78 -3.98 31.86
C GLN A 20 1.04 -3.06 30.91
N MET A 21 1.82 -2.34 30.08
CA MET A 21 1.29 -1.79 28.86
C MET A 21 0.88 -3.01 28.06
N ASP A 22 -0.42 -3.32 28.12
CA ASP A 22 -1.08 -4.06 27.07
C ASP A 22 -0.56 -3.43 25.79
N ILE A 23 0.31 -4.18 25.12
CA ILE A 23 0.60 -3.98 23.73
C ILE A 23 -0.77 -4.21 23.14
N ASN A 24 -1.57 -3.14 23.04
CA ASN A 24 -2.74 -3.09 22.21
C ASN A 24 -2.21 -3.71 20.94
N THR A 25 -2.66 -4.94 20.71
CA THR A 25 -2.52 -5.65 19.48
C THR A 25 -2.69 -4.56 18.46
N THR A 26 -1.58 -4.10 17.87
CA THR A 26 -1.68 -3.27 16.68
C THR A 26 -2.37 -4.26 15.79
N GLU A 27 -3.69 -4.09 15.64
CA GLU A 27 -4.46 -4.74 14.63
C GLU A 27 -3.56 -4.56 13.43
N THR A 28 -2.91 -5.66 13.06
CA THR A 28 -2.29 -5.78 11.78
C THR A 28 -3.53 -5.79 10.92
N GLU A 29 -4.06 -4.59 10.67
CA GLU A 29 -4.79 -4.23 9.48
C GLU A 29 -4.01 -5.01 8.44
N ALA A 30 -4.57 -6.15 8.04
CA ALA A 30 -3.98 -6.99 7.04
C ALA A 30 -4.16 -6.16 5.78
N SER A 31 -3.29 -5.16 5.64
CA SER A 31 -3.47 -4.03 4.74
C SER A 31 -3.59 -4.67 3.39
N GLU A 32 -4.78 -4.59 2.80
CA GLU A 32 -4.93 -5.01 1.43
C GLU A 32 -3.84 -4.32 0.61
N PRO A 33 -3.18 -5.06 -0.29
CA PRO A 33 -2.03 -4.55 -0.99
C PRO A 33 -2.41 -3.29 -1.76
N TRP A 34 -1.49 -2.33 -1.77
CA TRP A 34 -1.49 -1.26 -2.76
C TRP A 34 -1.38 -1.88 -4.16
N ASP A 35 -2.11 -1.34 -5.12
CA ASP A 35 -2.08 -1.79 -6.50
C ASP A 35 -0.95 -1.09 -7.27
N TYR A 36 -0.70 0.17 -6.95
CA TYR A 36 0.28 1.03 -7.61
C TYR A 36 0.99 1.92 -6.60
N VAL A 37 2.18 2.37 -6.96
CA VAL A 37 2.85 3.51 -6.31
C VAL A 37 3.20 4.56 -7.36
N VAL A 38 2.95 5.82 -7.03
CA VAL A 38 3.34 7.00 -7.82
C VAL A 38 4.33 7.79 -6.99
N VAL A 39 5.43 8.22 -7.61
CA VAL A 39 6.54 8.90 -6.94
C VAL A 39 6.62 10.35 -7.42
N ALA A 40 6.75 11.28 -6.50
CA ALA A 40 7.00 12.68 -6.74
C ALA A 40 8.33 13.11 -6.10
N ASP A 41 9.05 14.01 -6.76
CA ASP A 41 10.25 14.63 -6.21
C ASP A 41 9.87 15.88 -5.38
N HIS A 42 10.55 16.12 -4.26
CA HIS A 42 10.36 17.35 -3.48
C HIS A 42 10.72 18.61 -4.27
N CYS A 43 11.64 18.53 -5.23
CA CYS A 43 11.97 19.64 -6.12
C CYS A 43 10.79 20.06 -6.99
N THR A 44 9.84 19.15 -7.26
CA THR A 44 8.58 19.45 -7.95
C THR A 44 7.75 20.48 -7.17
N GLN A 45 7.95 20.58 -5.84
CA GLN A 45 7.33 21.61 -4.98
C GLN A 45 7.75 23.05 -5.34
N ARG A 46 8.83 23.22 -6.11
CA ARG A 46 9.32 24.55 -6.51
C ARG A 46 8.58 25.13 -7.71
N ASN A 47 7.82 24.31 -8.46
CA ASN A 47 7.04 24.76 -9.60
C ASN A 47 5.54 24.78 -9.26
N PRO A 48 4.91 25.96 -9.16
CA PRO A 48 3.51 26.06 -8.72
C PRO A 48 2.54 25.33 -9.66
N ARG A 49 2.82 25.24 -10.96
CA ARG A 49 1.99 24.47 -11.90
C ARG A 49 2.08 22.97 -11.68
N GLN A 50 3.27 22.46 -11.35
CA GLN A 50 3.43 21.03 -11.05
C GLN A 50 2.79 20.69 -9.71
N VAL A 51 2.95 21.56 -8.69
CA VAL A 51 2.27 21.43 -7.39
C VAL A 51 0.75 21.37 -7.55
N GLN A 52 0.17 22.29 -8.33
CA GLN A 52 -1.27 22.29 -8.55
C GLN A 52 -1.75 20.99 -9.21
N ARG A 53 -1.02 20.49 -10.21
CA ARG A 53 -1.36 19.22 -10.87
C ARG A 53 -1.20 18.01 -9.94
N GLN A 54 -0.18 18.01 -9.07
CA GLN A 54 -0.04 16.98 -8.03
C GLN A 54 -1.20 16.99 -7.03
N GLN A 55 -1.75 18.16 -6.69
CA GLN A 55 -2.89 18.27 -5.78
C GLN A 55 -4.21 17.83 -6.43
N GLN A 56 -4.39 18.08 -7.72
CA GLN A 56 -5.57 17.64 -8.47
C GLN A 56 -5.59 16.13 -8.69
N PHE A 57 -4.42 15.50 -8.82
CA PHE A 57 -4.32 14.07 -9.12
C PHE A 57 -5.04 13.17 -8.10
N PRO A 58 -4.85 13.32 -6.77
CA PRO A 58 -5.60 12.56 -5.78
C PRO A 58 -7.12 12.73 -5.84
N GLU A 59 -7.61 13.96 -6.03
CA GLU A 59 -9.06 14.22 -6.15
C GLU A 59 -9.67 13.48 -7.36
N GLU A 60 -8.91 13.40 -8.45
CA GLU A 60 -9.29 12.65 -9.63
C GLU A 60 -9.28 11.13 -9.42
N LEU A 61 -8.31 10.61 -8.67
CA LEU A 61 -8.26 9.20 -8.28
C LEU A 61 -9.51 8.79 -7.49
N GLU A 62 -9.89 9.59 -6.50
CA GLU A 62 -11.08 9.33 -5.67
C GLU A 62 -12.36 9.27 -6.52
N ARG A 63 -12.52 10.23 -7.45
CA ARG A 63 -13.63 10.23 -8.42
C ARG A 63 -13.67 8.99 -9.30
N LYS A 64 -12.50 8.41 -9.63
CA LYS A 64 -12.39 7.18 -10.43
C LYS A 64 -12.56 5.90 -9.61
N GLY A 65 -12.71 6.00 -8.30
CA GLY A 65 -12.92 4.85 -7.42
C GLY A 65 -11.65 4.31 -6.78
N PHE A 66 -10.62 5.15 -6.64
CA PHE A 66 -9.38 4.78 -5.98
C PHE A 66 -9.28 5.44 -4.60
N CYS A 67 -8.65 4.73 -3.68
CA CYS A 67 -8.11 5.30 -2.46
C CYS A 67 -6.60 5.52 -2.63
N TYR A 68 -6.07 6.51 -1.96
CA TYR A 68 -4.63 6.74 -1.92
C TYR A 68 -4.14 6.99 -0.50
N ARG A 69 -2.84 6.78 -0.29
CA ARG A 69 -2.14 7.19 0.92
C ARG A 69 -0.78 7.75 0.54
N ALA A 70 -0.50 8.96 0.99
CA ALA A 70 0.82 9.56 0.85
C ALA A 70 1.75 9.13 1.98
N ARG A 71 3.02 8.92 1.65
CA ARG A 71 4.14 8.83 2.59
C ARG A 71 5.27 9.68 2.05
N GLU A 72 5.93 10.40 2.93
CA GLU A 72 7.00 11.32 2.58
C GLU A 72 8.31 10.84 3.21
N ASP A 73 9.40 10.94 2.46
CA ASP A 73 10.76 10.84 2.98
C ASP A 73 11.50 12.18 2.78
N GLN A 74 12.82 12.20 2.96
CA GLN A 74 13.59 13.45 2.88
C GLN A 74 13.63 14.07 1.47
N ALA A 75 13.39 13.29 0.42
CA ALA A 75 13.57 13.70 -0.97
C ALA A 75 12.34 13.45 -1.85
N LYS A 76 11.46 12.53 -1.48
CA LYS A 76 10.37 12.01 -2.30
C LYS A 76 9.06 11.92 -1.53
N VAL A 77 7.97 12.07 -2.27
CA VAL A 77 6.62 11.71 -1.82
C VAL A 77 6.14 10.50 -2.60
N PHE A 78 5.67 9.49 -1.87
CA PHE A 78 5.13 8.24 -2.40
C PHE A 78 3.62 8.20 -2.19
N PHE A 79 2.87 8.10 -3.28
CA PHE A 79 1.42 7.88 -3.26
C PHE A 79 1.14 6.41 -3.52
N GLY A 80 0.80 5.67 -2.47
CA GLY A 80 0.23 4.33 -2.62
C GLY A 80 -1.21 4.46 -3.13
N ILE A 81 -1.53 3.78 -4.22
CA ILE A 81 -2.84 3.82 -4.87
C ILE A 81 -3.47 2.43 -4.79
N ARG A 82 -4.74 2.40 -4.42
CA ARG A 82 -5.55 1.19 -4.33
C ARG A 82 -6.89 1.40 -5.02
N ALA A 83 -7.29 0.47 -5.86
CA ALA A 83 -8.64 0.46 -6.43
C ALA A 83 -9.63 -0.18 -5.47
N ASP A 84 -10.77 0.48 -5.30
CA ASP A 84 -11.90 -0.06 -4.57
C ASP A 84 -12.54 -1.21 -5.35
N ASN A 85 -13.16 -2.14 -4.62
CA ASN A 85 -13.84 -3.29 -5.22
C ASN A 85 -14.90 -2.88 -6.25
N ARG A 86 -15.54 -1.70 -6.07
CA ARG A 86 -16.50 -1.12 -7.02
C ARG A 86 -15.93 -0.87 -8.41
N VAL A 87 -14.63 -0.58 -8.53
CA VAL A 87 -13.97 -0.41 -9.83
C VAL A 87 -14.07 -1.72 -10.57
N PHE A 88 -13.70 -2.81 -9.91
CA PHE A 88 -13.66 -4.12 -10.54
C PHE A 88 -15.04 -4.71 -10.82
N ASP A 89 -16.05 -4.43 -10.00
CA ASP A 89 -17.43 -4.89 -10.26
C ASP A 89 -17.96 -4.38 -11.61
N ARG A 90 -17.57 -3.16 -12.01
CA ARG A 90 -17.91 -2.61 -13.33
C ARG A 90 -17.27 -3.42 -14.45
N TYR A 91 -15.97 -3.69 -14.35
CA TYR A 91 -15.23 -4.43 -15.37
C TYR A 91 -15.58 -5.92 -15.38
N ARG A 92 -15.97 -6.48 -14.24
CA ARG A 92 -16.42 -7.87 -14.14
C ARG A 92 -17.60 -8.15 -15.05
N ARG A 93 -18.57 -7.22 -15.16
CA ARG A 93 -19.69 -7.35 -16.10
C ARG A 93 -19.23 -7.31 -17.56
N LEU A 94 -18.28 -6.42 -17.89
CA LEU A 94 -17.74 -6.28 -19.25
C LEU A 94 -16.86 -7.47 -19.66
N LEU A 95 -16.11 -8.05 -18.71
CA LEU A 95 -15.23 -9.19 -18.94
C LEU A 95 -15.95 -10.54 -18.87
N MET A 96 -17.16 -10.57 -18.30
CA MET A 96 -17.97 -11.79 -18.12
C MET A 96 -19.27 -11.78 -18.91
N GLU A 97 -19.50 -10.81 -19.81
CA GLU A 97 -20.49 -10.99 -20.87
C GLU A 97 -19.99 -12.15 -21.75
N PRO A 98 -20.65 -13.31 -21.73
CA PRO A 98 -20.37 -14.31 -22.74
C PRO A 98 -20.98 -13.75 -24.03
N GLU A 99 -20.23 -13.72 -25.14
CA GLU A 99 -20.90 -13.73 -26.44
C GLU A 99 -22.03 -14.77 -26.39
N ALA A 100 -23.25 -14.28 -26.56
CA ALA A 100 -24.46 -14.99 -26.27
C ALA A 100 -24.65 -16.20 -27.19
N THR A 101 -24.05 -17.37 -26.91
CA THR A 101 -24.43 -18.67 -27.51
C THR A 101 -23.87 -19.89 -26.73
N ALA A 102 -24.05 -19.99 -25.41
CA ALA A 102 -23.84 -21.29 -24.74
C ALA A 102 -24.75 -21.47 -23.52
N PRO A 103 -25.49 -22.59 -23.42
CA PRO A 103 -26.25 -22.92 -22.21
C PRO A 103 -25.26 -23.34 -21.13
N ARG A 104 -24.81 -22.38 -20.31
CA ARG A 104 -23.96 -22.70 -19.17
C ARG A 104 -24.83 -23.09 -17.98
N GLY A 105 -24.85 -24.38 -17.69
CA GLY A 105 -25.14 -24.86 -16.33
C GLY A 105 -24.25 -24.14 -15.33
N GLU A 106 -24.74 -23.98 -14.10
CA GLU A 106 -24.16 -23.24 -12.98
C GLU A 106 -22.62 -23.42 -12.86
N LEU A 107 -21.86 -22.63 -13.61
CA LEU A 107 -20.44 -22.50 -13.37
C LEU A 107 -20.32 -21.55 -12.18
N ALA A 108 -19.94 -22.10 -11.02
CA ALA A 108 -19.66 -21.33 -9.82
C ALA A 108 -18.79 -20.12 -10.17
N ARG A 109 -19.37 -18.92 -10.03
CA ARG A 109 -18.68 -17.68 -10.37
C ARG A 109 -17.45 -17.56 -9.45
N PRO A 110 -16.24 -17.31 -9.97
CA PRO A 110 -15.06 -17.13 -9.12
C PRO A 110 -15.31 -16.05 -8.09
N THR A 111 -15.11 -16.32 -6.81
CA THR A 111 -15.45 -15.35 -5.74
C THR A 111 -14.56 -14.10 -5.81
N SER A 112 -13.35 -14.22 -6.35
CA SER A 112 -12.36 -13.14 -6.49
C SER A 112 -11.84 -12.98 -7.92
N ILE A 113 -11.39 -11.77 -8.25
CA ILE A 113 -10.77 -11.44 -9.55
C ILE A 113 -9.31 -11.89 -9.55
N PRO A 114 -8.81 -12.54 -10.61
CA PRO A 114 -7.40 -12.92 -10.71
C PRO A 114 -6.48 -11.69 -10.58
N ALA A 115 -5.33 -11.86 -9.92
CA ALA A 115 -4.38 -10.76 -9.67
C ALA A 115 -3.90 -10.09 -10.96
N THR A 116 -3.70 -10.85 -12.04
CA THR A 116 -3.34 -10.32 -13.37
C THR A 116 -4.43 -9.42 -13.94
N THR A 117 -5.69 -9.85 -13.88
CA THR A 117 -6.85 -9.05 -14.28
C THR A 117 -6.99 -7.80 -13.41
N ARG A 118 -6.72 -7.90 -12.10
CA ARG A 118 -6.70 -6.77 -11.18
C ARG A 118 -5.69 -5.71 -11.65
N ILE A 119 -4.45 -6.12 -11.91
CA ILE A 119 -3.38 -5.25 -12.41
C ILE A 119 -3.78 -4.60 -13.75
N GLN A 120 -4.32 -5.38 -14.68
CA GLN A 120 -4.72 -4.86 -16.01
C GLN A 120 -5.84 -3.81 -15.91
N ILE A 121 -6.87 -4.07 -15.10
CA ILE A 121 -7.98 -3.13 -14.90
C ILE A 121 -7.44 -1.85 -14.24
N VAL A 122 -6.64 -1.97 -13.18
CA VAL A 122 -6.06 -0.80 -12.52
C VAL A 122 -5.20 0.00 -13.48
N ASN A 123 -4.31 -0.67 -14.23
CA ASN A 123 -3.46 -0.02 -15.22
C ASN A 123 -4.28 0.75 -16.26
N PHE A 124 -5.34 0.12 -16.79
CA PHE A 124 -6.22 0.73 -17.77
C PHE A 124 -6.90 2.00 -17.23
N VAL A 125 -7.47 1.92 -16.02
CA VAL A 125 -8.18 3.06 -15.44
C VAL A 125 -7.21 4.18 -15.04
N LEU A 126 -6.06 3.86 -14.46
CA LEU A 126 -5.06 4.87 -14.07
C LEU A 126 -4.46 5.61 -15.27
N ASN A 127 -4.27 4.93 -16.41
CA ASN A 127 -3.76 5.56 -17.62
C ASN A 127 -4.85 6.23 -18.48
N SER A 128 -6.13 6.16 -18.07
CA SER A 128 -7.18 6.90 -18.77
C SER A 128 -7.05 8.40 -18.52
N LYS A 129 -7.49 9.22 -19.49
CA LYS A 129 -7.46 10.68 -19.36
C LYS A 129 -8.16 11.15 -18.08
N MET A 130 -7.52 12.11 -17.44
CA MET A 130 -8.03 12.86 -16.31
C MET A 130 -9.01 13.92 -16.77
N ALA A 131 -9.84 14.43 -15.87
CA ALA A 131 -10.75 15.53 -16.16
C ALA A 131 -9.98 16.81 -16.53
N ALA A 132 -8.79 16.99 -15.97
CA ALA A 132 -7.82 18.01 -16.37
C ALA A 132 -7.26 17.82 -17.80
N GLY A 133 -7.51 16.67 -18.44
CA GLY A 133 -7.09 16.35 -19.81
C GLY A 133 -5.81 15.51 -19.91
N ASP A 134 -4.97 15.55 -18.88
CA ASP A 134 -3.71 14.82 -18.79
C ASP A 134 -3.93 13.31 -18.59
N THR A 135 -3.03 12.47 -19.09
CA THR A 135 -2.90 11.08 -18.64
C THR A 135 -1.86 10.97 -17.54
N LEU A 136 -1.84 9.86 -16.80
CA LEU A 136 -0.78 9.61 -15.83
C LEU A 136 0.62 9.63 -16.47
N GLN A 137 0.73 9.20 -17.73
CA GLN A 137 1.99 9.28 -18.49
C GLN A 137 2.37 10.71 -18.83
N ASP A 138 1.41 11.57 -19.15
CA ASP A 138 1.67 13.00 -19.40
C ASP A 138 2.19 13.68 -18.12
N LEU A 139 1.60 13.35 -16.96
CA LEU A 139 2.08 13.87 -15.67
C LEU A 139 3.52 13.43 -15.35
N VAL A 140 3.90 12.19 -15.71
CA VAL A 140 5.29 11.73 -15.56
C VAL A 140 6.21 12.46 -16.55
N LYS A 141 5.81 12.56 -17.81
CA LYS A 141 6.59 13.21 -18.87
C LYS A 141 6.85 14.69 -18.58
N ASP A 142 5.89 15.37 -17.97
CA ASP A 142 5.97 16.77 -17.59
C ASP A 142 6.68 17.00 -16.24
N GLY A 143 7.21 15.94 -15.62
CA GLY A 143 7.91 15.99 -14.34
C GLY A 143 7.02 16.33 -13.14
N VAL A 144 5.69 16.19 -13.28
CA VAL A 144 4.75 16.27 -12.15
C VAL A 144 4.97 15.05 -11.24
N PHE A 145 5.18 13.89 -11.84
CA PHE A 145 5.63 12.70 -11.15
C PHE A 145 6.96 12.25 -11.74
N GLU A 146 7.80 11.65 -10.91
CA GLU A 146 9.08 11.08 -11.35
C GLU A 146 8.87 9.69 -11.97
N ALA A 147 8.04 8.86 -11.33
CA ALA A 147 7.85 7.48 -11.73
C ALA A 147 6.53 6.90 -11.22
N VAL A 148 6.12 5.79 -11.85
CA VAL A 148 4.90 5.04 -11.54
C VAL A 148 5.18 3.56 -11.66
N PHE A 149 4.79 2.76 -10.66
CA PHE A 149 5.03 1.32 -10.65
C PHE A 149 3.79 0.53 -10.20
N PRO A 150 3.38 -0.52 -10.93
CA PRO A 150 2.43 -1.52 -10.41
C PRO A 150 3.09 -2.34 -9.31
N LEU A 151 2.34 -2.65 -8.27
CA LEU A 151 2.76 -3.52 -7.18
C LEU A 151 2.14 -4.90 -7.33
N HIS A 152 2.95 -5.95 -7.20
CA HIS A 152 2.51 -7.33 -7.21
C HIS A 152 2.81 -7.97 -5.85
N LYS A 153 1.93 -8.86 -5.37
CA LYS A 153 2.26 -9.68 -4.21
C LYS A 153 3.30 -10.71 -4.63
N VAL A 154 4.49 -10.63 -4.07
CA VAL A 154 5.39 -11.79 -3.98
C VAL A 154 4.83 -12.65 -2.86
N SER A 155 4.19 -13.78 -3.20
CA SER A 155 3.93 -14.82 -2.19
C SER A 155 5.28 -15.21 -1.60
N GLY A 156 5.44 -15.06 -0.28
CA GLY A 156 6.72 -15.10 0.43
C GLY A 156 7.71 -16.12 -0.13
N GLY A 157 8.86 -15.63 -0.59
CA GLY A 157 10.02 -16.49 -0.77
C GLY A 157 10.38 -17.12 0.59
N PRO A 158 10.91 -18.36 0.62
CA PRO A 158 11.26 -19.01 1.87
C PRO A 158 12.21 -18.11 2.65
N ALA A 159 11.85 -17.83 3.90
CA ALA A 159 12.73 -17.17 4.85
C ALA A 159 14.07 -17.91 4.81
N GLY A 160 15.12 -17.22 4.37
CA GLY A 160 16.47 -17.76 4.37
C GLY A 160 16.78 -18.21 5.78
N LYS A 161 16.79 -19.52 6.02
CA LYS A 161 17.38 -20.06 7.24
C LYS A 161 18.83 -19.66 7.21
N GLY A 162 19.21 -18.73 8.08
CA GLY A 162 20.60 -18.45 8.39
C GLY A 162 21.29 -19.75 8.83
N PRO A 163 22.61 -19.87 8.61
CA PRO A 163 23.33 -21.09 8.91
C PRO A 163 23.22 -21.39 10.41
N GLU A 164 22.71 -22.57 10.74
CA GLU A 164 22.81 -23.12 12.09
C GLU A 164 24.29 -23.28 12.42
N GLY A 165 24.78 -22.41 13.30
CA GLY A 165 26.09 -22.55 13.91
C GLY A 165 26.12 -23.83 14.73
N ARG A 166 26.82 -24.85 14.24
CA ARG A 166 27.30 -25.95 15.07
C ARG A 166 28.37 -25.40 16.00
N THR A 167 28.08 -25.45 17.30
CA THR A 167 29.10 -25.53 18.36
C THR A 167 29.33 -27.00 18.69
#